data_AF-A0A7W6RV97-F1
#
_entry.id   AF-A0A7W6RV97-F1
#
_cell.length_a   1.000
_cell.length_b   1.000
_cell.length_c   1.000
_cell.angle_alpha   90.00
_cell.angle_beta   90.00
_cell.angle_gamma   90.00
#
_symmetry.space_group_name_H-M   'P 1'
#
loop_
_entity.id
_entity.type
_entity.pdbx_description
1 polymer ?
#
loop_
_entity_poly.entity_id
_entity_poly.type
_entity_poly.pdbx_seq_one_letter_code
_entity_poly.pdbx_strand_id
1 'polypeptide(L)'
;MKTLAELAKPGDTVVELGGHIGYLSVHLAKIVGDDGTVIVFEPGPNNLPYLRTNTERFPNITIVEAACGDLDGPVEFWIEGLSGQNNSLDKNYKNFEQNRENAFSDALMESVRVEMMQLDTFLEKTGLRPALLKIDVEGAEHRVLLGSSRCLANIRPLIVVEVTENFDDVARIFNENDYAIHDRSRPEWVCIPAERVEASQQISER
;
A
#
# COMPACT_ATOMS: atom_id res chain seq x y z
N MET A 1 -14.35 12.26 -3.22
CA MET A 1 -13.11 11.49 -3.03
C MET A 1 -12.43 11.40 -4.38
N LYS A 2 -11.13 11.73 -4.49
CA LYS A 2 -10.42 11.58 -5.76
C LYS A 2 -10.27 10.09 -6.06
N THR A 3 -10.50 9.67 -7.30
CA THR A 3 -10.28 8.27 -7.70
C THR A 3 -8.79 8.02 -7.93
N LEU A 4 -8.33 6.76 -7.87
CA LEU A 4 -6.93 6.43 -8.22
C LEU A 4 -6.58 6.85 -9.66
N ALA A 5 -7.55 6.84 -10.57
CA ALA A 5 -7.41 7.34 -11.94
C ALA A 5 -7.24 8.87 -12.03
N GLU A 6 -7.60 9.62 -11.00
CA GLU A 6 -7.35 11.07 -10.91
C GLU A 6 -6.01 11.40 -10.24
N LEU A 7 -5.39 10.41 -9.58
CA LEU A 7 -4.15 10.58 -8.83
C LEU A 7 -2.92 10.08 -9.59
N ALA A 8 -3.01 8.93 -10.26
CA ALA A 8 -1.98 8.40 -11.13
C ALA A 8 -2.13 8.95 -12.56
N LYS A 9 -1.01 9.15 -13.25
CA LYS A 9 -0.94 9.67 -14.61
C LYS A 9 -0.12 8.75 -15.52
N PRO A 10 -0.31 8.83 -16.85
CA PRO A 10 0.59 8.16 -17.80
C PRO A 10 2.06 8.51 -17.54
N GLY A 11 2.94 7.51 -17.54
CA GLY A 11 4.36 7.63 -17.24
C GLY A 11 4.74 7.60 -15.75
N ASP A 12 3.77 7.58 -14.83
CA ASP A 12 4.07 7.57 -13.40
C ASP A 12 4.70 6.24 -12.95
N THR A 13 5.57 6.34 -11.96
CA THR A 13 5.94 5.21 -11.10
C THR A 13 4.94 5.14 -9.94
N VAL A 14 4.29 3.99 -9.78
CA VAL A 14 3.38 3.69 -8.67
C VAL A 14 3.96 2.56 -7.84
N VAL A 15 3.91 2.68 -6.52
CA VAL A 15 4.20 1.59 -5.60
C VAL A 15 2.90 1.22 -4.89
N GLU A 16 2.52 -0.05 -4.96
CA GLU A 16 1.35 -0.63 -4.33
C GLU A 16 1.82 -1.62 -3.26
N LEU A 17 1.44 -1.38 -2.00
CA LEU A 17 1.77 -2.22 -0.87
C LEU A 17 0.50 -2.97 -0.44
N GLY A 18 0.51 -4.30 -0.62
CA GLY A 18 -0.68 -5.15 -0.46
C GLY A 18 -1.37 -5.46 -1.79
N GLY A 19 -0.64 -6.07 -2.72
CA GLY A 19 -1.16 -6.37 -4.06
C GLY A 19 -2.27 -7.42 -4.11
N HIS A 20 -2.41 -8.25 -3.07
CA HIS A 20 -3.38 -9.34 -2.97
C HIS A 20 -3.40 -10.18 -4.26
N ILE A 21 -4.53 -10.28 -4.96
CA ILE A 21 -4.65 -11.02 -6.23
C ILE A 21 -4.40 -10.16 -7.48
N GLY A 22 -3.98 -8.90 -7.36
CA GLY A 22 -3.58 -8.05 -8.49
C GLY A 22 -4.70 -7.30 -9.20
N TYR A 23 -5.91 -7.23 -8.63
CA TYR A 23 -7.04 -6.51 -9.22
C TYR A 23 -6.70 -5.03 -9.44
N LEU A 24 -6.19 -4.37 -8.40
CA LEU A 24 -5.85 -2.96 -8.46
C LEU A 24 -4.54 -2.74 -9.25
N SER A 25 -3.55 -3.62 -9.08
CA SER A 25 -2.30 -3.60 -9.85
C SER A 25 -2.53 -3.51 -11.36
N VAL A 26 -3.43 -4.33 -11.90
CA VAL A 26 -3.81 -4.31 -13.32
C VAL A 26 -4.44 -2.98 -13.72
N HIS A 27 -5.24 -2.37 -12.85
CA HIS A 27 -5.86 -1.08 -13.13
C HIS A 27 -4.83 0.05 -13.15
N LEU A 28 -3.94 0.08 -12.15
CA LEU A 28 -2.83 1.04 -12.07
C LEU A 28 -1.91 0.92 -13.29
N ALA A 29 -1.58 -0.30 -13.71
CA ALA A 29 -0.75 -0.55 -14.89
C ALA A 29 -1.35 0.01 -16.17
N LYS A 30 -2.68 -0.06 -16.32
CA LYS A 30 -3.38 0.56 -17.46
C LYS A 30 -3.40 2.08 -17.39
N ILE A 31 -3.51 2.66 -16.20
CA ILE A 31 -3.52 4.11 -16.01
C ILE A 31 -2.15 4.71 -16.34
N VAL A 32 -1.07 4.12 -15.82
CA VAL A 32 0.28 4.63 -16.04
C VAL A 32 0.82 4.33 -17.44
N GLY A 33 0.25 3.32 -18.12
CA GLY A 33 0.61 2.96 -19.49
C GLY A 33 2.03 2.39 -19.63
N ASP A 34 2.45 2.21 -20.88
CA ASP A 34 3.69 1.50 -21.22
C ASP A 34 4.97 2.24 -20.79
N ASP A 35 4.90 3.57 -20.64
CA ASP A 35 6.00 4.41 -20.16
C ASP A 35 6.05 4.52 -18.62
N GLY A 36 5.01 4.05 -17.94
CA GLY A 36 4.93 4.02 -16.49
C GLY A 36 5.33 2.67 -15.91
N THR A 37 5.36 2.57 -14.58
CA THR A 37 5.63 1.29 -13.90
C THR A 37 4.86 1.16 -12.60
N VAL A 38 4.45 -0.06 -12.27
CA VAL A 38 3.80 -0.41 -11.01
C VAL A 38 4.65 -1.45 -10.30
N ILE A 39 5.12 -1.11 -9.10
CA ILE A 39 5.79 -2.04 -8.20
C ILE A 39 4.77 -2.52 -7.19
N VAL A 40 4.56 -3.83 -7.10
CA VAL A 40 3.52 -4.43 -6.26
C VAL A 40 4.18 -5.29 -5.20
N PHE A 41 4.03 -4.94 -3.93
CA PHE A 41 4.46 -5.76 -2.80
C PHE A 41 3.33 -6.68 -2.38
N GLU A 42 3.61 -7.98 -2.30
CA GLU A 42 2.70 -8.98 -1.76
C GLU A 42 3.49 -10.08 -1.03
N PRO A 43 3.33 -10.23 0.30
CA PRO A 43 4.00 -11.28 1.06
C PRO A 43 3.29 -12.64 0.99
N GLY A 44 1.98 -12.68 0.74
CA GLY A 44 1.14 -13.85 0.94
C GLY A 44 1.38 -14.96 -0.08
N PRO A 45 1.94 -16.13 0.29
CA PRO A 45 2.12 -17.25 -0.64
C PRO A 45 0.81 -17.83 -1.17
N ASN A 46 -0.32 -17.60 -0.48
CA ASN A 46 -1.66 -17.92 -0.97
C ASN A 46 -2.16 -16.94 -2.05
N ASN A 47 -1.71 -15.69 -2.03
CA ASN A 47 -2.13 -14.63 -2.95
C ASN A 47 -1.24 -14.56 -4.20
N LEU A 48 0.07 -14.77 -4.01
CA LEU A 48 1.10 -14.65 -5.06
C LEU A 48 0.82 -15.46 -6.34
N PRO A 49 0.29 -16.70 -6.31
CA PRO A 49 -0.08 -17.41 -7.54
C PRO A 49 -1.11 -16.66 -8.37
N TYR A 50 -2.15 -16.10 -7.73
CA TYR A 50 -3.19 -15.33 -8.41
C TYR A 50 -2.67 -14.00 -8.91
N LEU A 51 -1.87 -13.30 -8.10
CA LEU A 51 -1.21 -12.05 -8.50
C LEU A 51 -0.41 -12.26 -9.79
N ARG A 52 0.49 -13.25 -9.81
CA ARG A 52 1.31 -13.57 -10.99
C ARG A 52 0.46 -13.86 -12.22
N THR A 53 -0.58 -14.69 -12.09
CA THR A 53 -1.48 -15.02 -13.21
C THR A 53 -2.22 -13.78 -13.72
N ASN A 54 -2.72 -12.93 -12.83
CA ASN A 54 -3.50 -11.76 -13.22
C ASN A 54 -2.63 -10.65 -13.84
N THR A 55 -1.36 -10.57 -13.47
CA THR A 55 -0.44 -9.53 -13.95
C THR A 55 0.49 -9.97 -15.08
N GLU A 56 0.48 -11.25 -15.48
CA GLU A 56 1.45 -11.82 -16.47
C GLU A 56 1.50 -11.06 -17.81
N ARG A 57 0.41 -10.39 -18.19
CA ARG A 57 0.26 -9.67 -19.46
C ARG A 57 0.68 -8.20 -19.39
N PHE A 58 1.12 -7.73 -18.23
CA PHE A 58 1.44 -6.32 -17.97
C PHE A 58 2.95 -6.20 -17.72
N PRO A 59 3.75 -5.91 -18.75
CA PRO A 59 5.21 -5.85 -18.64
C PRO A 59 5.69 -4.69 -17.76
N ASN A 60 4.83 -3.71 -17.50
CA ASN A 60 5.08 -2.58 -16.62
C ASN A 60 4.78 -2.87 -15.13
N ILE A 61 4.36 -4.11 -14.78
CA ILE A 61 4.20 -4.55 -13.39
C ILE A 61 5.43 -5.35 -12.95
N THR A 62 5.99 -4.99 -11.79
CA THR A 62 7.02 -5.79 -11.09
C THR A 62 6.49 -6.22 -9.72
N ILE A 63 6.50 -7.52 -9.45
CA ILE A 63 6.10 -8.08 -8.16
C ILE A 63 7.32 -8.15 -7.24
N VAL A 64 7.15 -7.70 -6.00
CA VAL A 64 8.08 -7.86 -4.89
C VAL A 64 7.44 -8.79 -3.85
N GLU A 65 8.00 -9.98 -3.71
CA GLU A 65 7.50 -11.03 -2.80
C GLU A 65 7.96 -10.77 -1.35
N ALA A 66 7.52 -9.65 -0.80
CA ALA A 66 7.87 -9.24 0.55
C ALA A 66 6.74 -8.40 1.18
N ALA A 67 6.66 -8.43 2.49
CA ALA A 67 5.91 -7.45 3.26
C ALA A 67 6.67 -6.12 3.22
N CYS A 68 5.95 -5.00 3.32
CA CYS A 68 6.57 -3.71 3.56
C CYS A 68 6.33 -3.29 5.02
N GLY A 69 7.36 -2.80 5.70
CA GLY A 69 7.27 -2.47 7.12
C GLY A 69 8.49 -1.71 7.63
N ASP A 70 8.70 -1.77 8.94
CA ASP A 70 9.66 -0.96 9.70
C ASP A 70 11.05 -1.61 9.86
N LEU A 71 11.26 -2.81 9.31
CA LEU A 71 12.53 -3.54 9.39
C LEU A 71 12.79 -4.34 8.11
N ASP A 72 14.05 -4.69 7.88
CA ASP A 72 14.45 -5.59 6.81
C ASP A 72 14.70 -6.99 7.37
N GLY A 73 14.26 -8.02 6.66
CA GLY A 73 14.52 -9.44 6.95
C GLY A 73 13.26 -10.26 7.27
N PRO A 74 13.43 -11.52 7.70
CA PRO A 74 12.31 -12.45 7.84
C PRO A 74 11.42 -12.11 9.03
N VAL A 75 10.11 -12.13 8.81
CA VAL A 75 9.07 -11.89 9.83
C VAL A 75 8.03 -13.00 9.82
N GLU A 76 7.30 -13.13 10.93
CA GLU A 76 6.06 -13.91 10.92
C GLU A 76 4.95 -13.11 10.24
N PHE A 77 4.19 -13.81 9.39
CA PHE A 77 3.05 -13.27 8.67
C PHE A 77 1.90 -14.26 8.77
N TRP A 78 0.70 -13.76 9.01
CA TRP A 78 -0.47 -14.57 9.31
C TRP A 78 -1.38 -14.62 8.09
N ILE A 79 -1.60 -15.82 7.58
CA ILE A 79 -2.48 -16.10 6.45
C ILE A 79 -3.82 -16.57 6.99
N GLU A 80 -4.91 -15.92 6.59
CA GLU A 80 -6.25 -16.40 6.95
C GLU A 80 -6.72 -17.54 6.04
N GLY A 81 -7.40 -18.52 6.64
CA GLY A 81 -7.98 -19.66 5.93
C GLY A 81 -9.33 -19.39 5.24
N LEU A 82 -9.68 -18.14 4.92
CA LEU A 82 -10.97 -17.78 4.30
C LEU A 82 -10.82 -17.39 2.82
N SER A 83 -10.32 -16.19 2.53
CA SER A 83 -10.19 -15.64 1.17
C SER A 83 -8.77 -15.16 0.84
N GLY A 84 -7.90 -15.01 1.84
CA GLY A 84 -6.59 -14.40 1.72
C GLY A 84 -6.60 -12.88 1.80
N GLN A 85 -7.78 -12.27 1.99
CA GLN A 85 -7.94 -10.81 2.04
C GLN A 85 -7.43 -10.21 3.34
N ASN A 86 -7.61 -10.91 4.47
CA ASN A 86 -7.24 -10.39 5.79
C ASN A 86 -5.87 -10.92 6.26
N ASN A 87 -4.98 -11.26 5.32
CA ASN A 87 -3.62 -11.66 5.66
C ASN A 87 -2.89 -10.46 6.30
N SER A 88 -2.22 -10.65 7.43
CA SER A 88 -1.66 -9.52 8.18
C SER A 88 -0.34 -9.87 8.89
N LEU A 89 0.43 -8.82 9.20
CA LEU A 89 1.55 -8.89 10.13
C LEU A 89 1.10 -8.96 11.59
N ASP A 90 -0.18 -8.68 11.87
CA ASP A 90 -0.80 -8.87 13.18
C ASP A 90 -1.60 -10.17 13.24
N LYS A 91 -1.24 -11.03 14.19
CA LYS A 91 -1.97 -12.27 14.49
C LYS A 91 -3.42 -12.03 14.89
N ASN A 92 -3.69 -10.93 15.57
CA ASN A 92 -4.99 -10.62 16.17
C ASN A 92 -5.74 -9.57 15.35
N TYR A 93 -5.46 -9.50 14.04
CA TYR A 93 -6.08 -8.52 13.17
C TYR A 93 -7.61 -8.59 13.24
N LYS A 94 -8.23 -7.49 13.66
CA LYS A 94 -9.64 -7.50 14.10
C LYS A 94 -10.62 -7.82 12.98
N ASN A 95 -10.33 -7.39 11.76
CA ASN A 95 -11.22 -7.60 10.63
C ASN A 95 -11.34 -9.09 10.27
N PHE A 96 -10.28 -9.89 10.45
CA PHE A 96 -10.37 -11.34 10.28
C PHE A 96 -11.35 -11.97 11.27
N GLU A 97 -11.22 -11.64 12.55
CA GLU A 97 -12.09 -12.21 13.58
C GLU A 97 -13.56 -11.89 13.30
N GLN A 98 -13.86 -10.64 12.94
CA GLN A 98 -15.20 -10.22 12.57
C GLN A 98 -15.71 -10.91 11.30
N ASN A 99 -14.87 -11.06 10.27
CA ASN A 99 -15.22 -11.74 9.03
C ASN A 99 -15.48 -13.23 9.24
N ARG A 100 -14.69 -13.89 10.09
CA ARG A 100 -14.87 -15.28 10.49
C ARG A 100 -16.22 -15.49 11.19
N GLU A 101 -16.54 -14.64 12.15
CA GLU A 101 -17.83 -14.67 12.85
C GLU A 101 -19.00 -14.48 11.89
N ASN A 102 -18.92 -13.47 11.01
CA ASN A 102 -19.96 -13.17 10.01
C ASN A 102 -20.14 -14.30 8.99
N ALA A 103 -19.07 -15.01 8.65
CA ALA A 103 -19.09 -16.14 7.73
C ALA A 103 -19.52 -17.46 8.37
N PHE A 104 -19.77 -17.49 9.69
CA PHE A 104 -20.01 -18.72 10.46
C PHE A 104 -18.94 -19.80 10.18
N SER A 105 -17.67 -19.37 10.09
CA SER A 105 -16.56 -20.23 9.72
C SER A 105 -15.66 -20.55 10.90
N ASP A 106 -15.11 -21.76 10.93
CA ASP A 106 -14.08 -22.18 11.89
C ASP A 106 -12.65 -21.95 11.34
N ALA A 107 -12.52 -21.14 10.28
CA ALA A 107 -11.22 -20.84 9.67
C ALA A 107 -10.23 -20.29 10.70
N LEU A 108 -8.98 -20.73 10.59
CA LEU A 108 -7.89 -20.30 11.44
C LEU A 108 -6.92 -19.45 10.63
N MET A 109 -6.08 -18.69 11.35
CA MET A 109 -4.87 -18.14 10.77
C MET A 109 -3.72 -19.13 10.91
N GLU A 110 -2.91 -19.25 9.86
CA GLU A 110 -1.65 -19.96 9.88
C GLU A 110 -0.49 -18.97 9.76
N SER A 111 0.56 -19.17 10.56
CA SER A 111 1.78 -18.35 10.46
C SER A 111 2.72 -18.93 9.40
N VAL A 112 3.21 -18.07 8.52
CA VAL A 112 4.33 -18.35 7.62
C VAL A 112 5.48 -17.36 7.89
N ARG A 113 6.68 -17.70 7.42
CA ARG A 113 7.78 -16.73 7.34
C ARG A 113 7.84 -16.13 5.95
N VAL A 114 7.89 -14.81 5.90
CA VAL A 114 8.06 -14.01 4.68
C VAL A 114 9.18 -13.01 4.88
N GLU A 115 9.77 -12.54 3.78
CA GLU A 115 10.69 -11.41 3.85
C GLU A 115 9.92 -10.12 4.07
N MET A 116 10.45 -9.22 4.89
CA MET A 116 10.01 -7.84 5.02
C MET A 116 11.09 -6.91 4.50
N MET A 117 10.68 -5.81 3.89
CA MET A 117 11.57 -4.74 3.45
C MET A 117 11.04 -3.37 3.86
N GLN A 118 11.91 -2.49 4.32
CA GLN A 118 11.60 -1.07 4.43
C GLN A 118 11.44 -0.47 3.04
N LEU A 119 10.40 0.34 2.83
CA LEU A 119 10.21 1.03 1.56
C LEU A 119 11.42 1.90 1.23
N ASP A 120 11.99 2.58 2.23
CA ASP A 120 13.19 3.39 2.05
C ASP A 120 14.38 2.57 1.51
N THR A 121 14.63 1.37 2.06
CA THR A 121 15.69 0.46 1.60
C THR A 121 15.45 0.06 0.14
N PHE A 122 14.21 -0.27 -0.22
CA PHE A 122 13.85 -0.63 -1.58
C PHE A 122 14.06 0.52 -2.58
N LEU A 123 13.58 1.72 -2.24
CA LEU A 123 13.67 2.90 -3.12
C LEU A 123 15.12 3.35 -3.29
N GLU A 124 15.93 3.27 -2.24
CA GLU A 124 17.37 3.57 -2.31
C GLU A 124 18.11 2.61 -3.24
N LYS A 125 17.83 1.31 -3.13
CA LYS A 125 18.45 0.27 -3.96
C LYS A 125 18.07 0.39 -5.44
N THR A 126 16.83 0.78 -5.72
CA THR A 126 16.28 0.81 -7.09
C THR A 126 16.42 2.18 -7.75
N GLY A 127 16.58 3.25 -6.98
CA GLY A 127 16.55 4.63 -7.47
C GLY A 127 15.16 5.11 -7.90
N LEU A 128 14.12 4.31 -7.64
CA LEU A 128 12.74 4.65 -7.98
C LEU A 128 12.24 5.84 -7.16
N ARG A 129 11.42 6.68 -7.78
CA ARG A 129 10.77 7.82 -7.13
C ARG A 129 9.28 7.78 -7.44
N PRO A 130 8.45 7.11 -6.61
CA PRO A 130 7.03 7.00 -6.86
C PRO A 130 6.35 8.36 -6.92
N ALA A 131 5.44 8.53 -7.89
CA ALA A 131 4.50 9.63 -7.93
C ALA A 131 3.30 9.36 -7.00
N LEU A 132 2.92 8.08 -6.87
CA LEU A 132 1.84 7.57 -6.03
C LEU A 132 2.28 6.34 -5.24
N LEU A 133 1.88 6.29 -3.97
CA LEU A 133 2.00 5.13 -3.09
C LEU A 133 0.60 4.71 -2.62
N LYS A 134 0.17 3.48 -2.95
CA LYS A 134 -1.01 2.85 -2.33
C LYS A 134 -0.55 1.96 -1.18
N ILE A 135 -1.19 2.10 -0.03
CA ILE A 135 -0.94 1.30 1.16
C ILE A 135 -2.24 0.62 1.57
N ASP A 136 -2.21 -0.70 1.64
CA ASP A 136 -3.34 -1.56 1.97
C ASP A 136 -2.81 -2.86 2.59
N VAL A 137 -2.37 -2.80 3.85
CA VAL A 137 -1.56 -3.87 4.45
C VAL A 137 -2.21 -4.44 5.71
N GLU A 138 -3.54 -4.27 5.79
CA GLU A 138 -4.41 -4.91 6.77
C GLU A 138 -3.91 -4.73 8.21
N GLY A 139 -3.76 -3.47 8.64
CA GLY A 139 -3.46 -3.07 10.02
C GLY A 139 -1.98 -2.70 10.26
N ALA A 140 -1.11 -2.97 9.29
CA ALA A 140 0.32 -2.65 9.37
C ALA A 140 0.70 -1.29 8.78
N GLU A 141 -0.27 -0.41 8.47
CA GLU A 141 -0.03 0.87 7.78
C GLU A 141 0.96 1.75 8.56
N HIS A 142 0.84 1.77 9.89
CA HIS A 142 1.76 2.51 10.75
C HIS A 142 3.22 2.02 10.61
N ARG A 143 3.45 0.71 10.48
CA ARG A 143 4.78 0.12 10.30
C ARG A 143 5.37 0.44 8.93
N VAL A 144 4.54 0.37 7.89
CA VAL A 144 4.92 0.81 6.54
C VAL A 144 5.40 2.26 6.58
N LEU A 145 4.66 3.15 7.24
CA LEU A 145 5.01 4.57 7.32
C LEU A 145 6.31 4.80 8.11
N LEU A 146 6.57 4.04 9.18
CA LEU A 146 7.85 4.08 9.90
C LEU A 146 9.02 3.66 8.99
N GLY A 147 8.85 2.63 8.16
CA GLY A 147 9.84 2.19 7.16
C GLY A 147 9.90 3.06 5.89
N SER A 148 9.14 4.14 5.83
CA SER A 148 9.03 5.06 4.67
C SER A 148 9.46 6.48 5.01
N SER A 149 10.15 6.70 6.13
CA SER A 149 10.49 8.04 6.64
C SER A 149 11.22 8.92 5.62
N ARG A 150 12.19 8.38 4.87
CA ARG A 150 12.96 9.12 3.85
C ARG A 150 12.12 9.33 2.60
N CYS A 151 11.25 8.39 2.24
CA CYS A 151 10.28 8.56 1.16
C CYS A 151 9.33 9.73 1.44
N LEU A 152 8.74 9.76 2.64
CA LEU A 152 7.83 10.83 3.11
C LEU A 152 8.53 12.18 3.16
N ALA A 153 9.79 12.24 3.59
CA ALA A 153 10.54 13.48 3.68
C ALA A 153 11.05 14.00 2.31
N ASN A 154 11.57 13.12 1.45
CA ASN A 154 12.40 13.51 0.31
C ASN A 154 11.77 13.25 -1.07
N ILE A 155 10.94 12.21 -1.20
CA ILE A 155 10.26 11.87 -2.46
C ILE A 155 8.88 12.52 -2.50
N ARG A 156 8.21 12.55 -1.35
CA ARG A 156 6.92 13.23 -1.15
C ARG A 156 5.87 12.78 -2.17
N PRO A 157 5.59 11.46 -2.31
CA PRO A 157 4.56 10.98 -3.24
C PRO A 157 3.16 11.42 -2.80
N LEU A 158 2.19 11.37 -3.71
CA LEU A 158 0.78 11.27 -3.31
C LEU A 158 0.58 9.90 -2.63
N ILE A 159 -0.24 9.84 -1.60
CA ILE A 159 -0.44 8.60 -0.85
C ILE A 159 -1.94 8.33 -0.75
N VAL A 160 -2.32 7.09 -1.05
CA VAL A 160 -3.64 6.56 -0.71
C VAL A 160 -3.41 5.43 0.27
N VAL A 161 -4.02 5.50 1.45
CA VAL A 161 -3.79 4.53 2.52
C VAL A 161 -5.12 4.08 3.10
N GLU A 162 -5.32 2.78 3.23
CA GLU A 162 -6.48 2.20 3.90
C GLU A 162 -6.12 1.92 5.37
N VAL A 163 -6.49 2.85 6.25
CA VAL A 163 -6.17 2.75 7.67
C VAL A 163 -7.25 1.93 8.37
N THR A 164 -6.89 0.74 8.82
CA THR A 164 -7.80 -0.14 9.57
C THR A 164 -7.46 -0.21 11.05
N GLU A 165 -6.20 0.07 11.42
CA GLU A 165 -5.74 0.18 12.82
C GLU A 165 -4.80 1.38 13.03
N ASN A 166 -4.51 1.70 14.30
CA ASN A 166 -3.53 2.73 14.68
C ASN A 166 -3.79 4.13 14.07
N PHE A 167 -5.06 4.51 13.91
CA PHE A 167 -5.51 5.74 13.25
C PHE A 167 -4.79 7.02 13.71
N ASP A 168 -4.59 7.18 15.02
CA ASP A 168 -3.97 8.39 15.57
C ASP A 168 -2.46 8.45 15.28
N ASP A 169 -1.76 7.32 15.33
CA ASP A 169 -0.35 7.24 15.00
C ASP A 169 -0.10 7.46 13.51
N VAL A 170 -0.93 6.85 12.66
CA VAL A 170 -0.88 7.08 11.21
C VAL A 170 -1.13 8.56 10.89
N ALA A 171 -2.16 9.17 11.48
CA ALA A 171 -2.45 10.59 11.28
C ALA A 171 -1.30 11.48 11.77
N ARG A 172 -0.71 11.15 12.93
CA ARG A 172 0.43 11.87 13.49
C ARG A 172 1.63 11.84 12.55
N ILE A 173 1.98 10.69 11.98
CA ILE A 173 3.11 10.59 11.03
C ILE A 173 2.88 11.47 9.81
N PHE A 174 1.67 11.47 9.22
CA PHE A 174 1.38 12.35 8.09
C PHE A 174 1.48 13.83 8.46
N ASN A 175 0.91 14.24 9.60
CA ASN A 175 0.98 15.63 10.06
C ASN A 175 2.42 16.07 10.33
N GLU A 176 3.26 15.22 10.94
CA GLU A 176 4.67 15.50 11.20
C GLU A 176 5.52 15.61 9.91
N ASN A 177 5.02 15.07 8.79
CA ASN A 177 5.68 15.13 7.47
C ASN A 177 5.04 16.15 6.51
N ASP A 178 4.20 17.06 7.03
CA ASP A 178 3.50 18.09 6.26
C ASP A 178 2.63 17.52 5.12
N TYR A 179 1.85 16.48 5.42
CA TYR A 179 0.81 15.95 4.54
C TYR A 179 -0.59 16.39 4.98
N ALA A 180 -1.38 16.90 4.04
CA ALA A 180 -2.80 17.10 4.22
C ALA A 180 -3.55 15.78 4.04
N ILE A 181 -4.30 15.36 5.07
CA ILE A 181 -5.13 14.15 5.03
C ILE A 181 -6.54 14.54 4.58
N HIS A 182 -6.99 14.01 3.45
CA HIS A 182 -8.33 14.21 2.93
C HIS A 182 -9.25 13.04 3.28
N ASP A 183 -10.44 13.38 3.80
CA ASP A 183 -11.53 12.47 4.17
C ASP A 183 -11.17 11.39 5.19
N ARG A 184 -11.21 11.77 6.48
CA ARG A 184 -11.06 10.83 7.61
C ARG A 184 -12.36 10.15 8.03
N SER A 185 -13.45 10.31 7.28
CA SER A 185 -14.73 9.67 7.59
C SER A 185 -14.79 8.20 7.17
N ARG A 186 -13.81 7.77 6.37
CA ARG A 186 -13.64 6.42 5.84
C ARG A 186 -12.23 5.91 6.18
N PRO A 187 -11.99 4.59 6.11
CA PRO A 187 -10.65 4.04 6.32
C PRO A 187 -9.67 4.44 5.20
N GLU A 188 -10.15 4.58 3.96
CA GLU A 188 -9.32 5.04 2.84
C GLU A 188 -9.09 6.56 2.89
N TRP A 189 -7.85 6.97 3.14
CA TRP A 189 -7.41 8.36 3.18
C TRP A 189 -6.59 8.71 1.95
N VAL A 190 -6.75 9.93 1.47
CA VAL A 190 -5.87 10.51 0.45
C VAL A 190 -4.98 11.56 1.11
N CYS A 191 -3.69 11.27 1.19
CA CYS A 191 -2.69 12.14 1.80
C CYS A 191 -1.87 12.86 0.73
N ILE A 192 -1.88 14.18 0.75
CA ILE A 192 -1.23 15.04 -0.25
C ILE A 192 -0.16 15.90 0.42
N PRO A 193 1.08 15.96 -0.08
CA PRO A 193 2.08 16.90 0.43
C PRO A 193 1.57 18.35 0.37
N ALA A 194 1.70 19.11 1.45
CA ALA A 194 1.11 20.45 1.58
C ALA A 194 1.47 21.39 0.41
N GLU A 195 2.71 21.33 -0.09
CA GLU A 195 3.18 22.15 -1.20
C GLU A 195 2.46 21.87 -2.53
N ARG A 196 1.90 20.65 -2.71
CA ARG A 196 1.11 20.29 -3.90
C ARG A 196 -0.32 20.79 -3.81
N VAL A 197 -0.84 21.03 -2.60
CA VAL A 197 -2.17 21.61 -2.38
C VAL A 197 -2.14 23.09 -2.76
N GLU A 198 -1.15 23.83 -2.26
CA GLU A 198 -0.99 25.26 -2.51
C GLU A 198 -0.79 25.58 -4.00
N ALA A 199 0.02 24.78 -4.70
CA ALA A 199 0.24 24.93 -6.13
C ALA A 199 -1.06 24.76 -6.95
N SER A 200 -1.99 23.92 -6.50
CA SER A 200 -3.27 23.70 -7.19
C SER A 200 -4.24 24.89 -7.05
N GLN A 201 -4.20 25.59 -5.91
CA GLN A 201 -5.04 26.78 -5.66
C GLN A 201 -4.52 28.00 -6.43
N GLN A 202 -3.21 28.18 -6.54
CA GLN A 202 -2.62 29.29 -7.30
C GLN A 202 -2.85 29.19 -8.82
N ILE A 203 -3.06 27.99 -9.36
CA ILE A 203 -3.36 27.78 -10.78
C ILE A 203 -4.84 28.04 -11.09
N SER A 204 -5.76 27.82 -10.13
CA SER A 204 -7.19 28.10 -10.31
C SER A 204 -7.57 29.58 -10.23
N GLU A 205 -6.66 30.43 -9.74
CA GLU A 205 -6.86 31.88 -9.59
C GLU A 205 -6.25 32.71 -10.75
N ARG A 206 -5.80 32.05 -11.83
CA ARG A 206 -5.28 32.69 -13.05
C ARG A 206 -6.10 32.31 -14.28
#